data_AF-A0A4Q3SF63-F1
#
_entry.id   AF-A0A4Q3SF63-F1
#
_cell.length_a   1.000
_cell.length_b   1.000
_cell.length_c   1.000
_cell.angle_alpha   90.00
_cell.angle_beta   90.00
_cell.angle_gamma   90.00
#
_symmetry.space_group_name_H-M   'P 1'
#
loop_
_entity.id
_entity.type
_entity.pdbx_description
1 polymer ?
#
loop_
_entity_poly.entity_id
_entity_poly.type
_entity_poly.pdbx_seq_one_letter_code
_entity_poly.pdbx_strand_id
1 'polypeptide(L)'
;YEENDCRLILGSTATALNRGARQVTLSNGATLDYDYLVLATGARARMLPIPGADLNGVLALRTAADAETLKSALGPGKRLAIVGGGYVGLEVAASARALGADAVILEREPRVLARVACEALSSFFTDYHRARGVSFELSAGVDAFEGVNGQVTGVRLSDGRVLPCDAVIVGIGAIPNDEMAQAAGLECVNGVVVDLEARTADPAIFAIGDVTHRPLPHYDRMFRLESVPNALEQAKQVACAIVGRAGPTPEVPWFWSDQYDLKLQIAGISFDADRILLRGDPATAKFAVFHLQGDIVRAVEAVNAPPEFMMGRKLIENRTRVNIDKLADATISMKEVAA
;
A
#
# COMPACT_ATOMS: atom_id res chain seq x y z
N TYR A 1 -3.22 -22.10 -16.53
CA TYR A 1 -4.35 -21.42 -17.21
C TYR A 1 -5.14 -22.43 -18.02
N GLU A 2 -4.52 -23.17 -18.95
CA GLU A 2 -5.19 -24.21 -19.77
C GLU A 2 -5.90 -25.29 -18.92
N GLU A 3 -5.24 -25.82 -17.90
CA GLU A 3 -5.84 -26.83 -16.99
C GLU A 3 -7.11 -26.34 -16.27
N ASN A 4 -7.29 -25.02 -16.14
CA ASN A 4 -8.46 -24.40 -15.50
C ASN A 4 -9.40 -23.74 -16.52
N ASP A 5 -9.25 -24.04 -17.81
CA ASP A 5 -10.03 -23.45 -18.91
C ASP A 5 -10.08 -21.91 -18.88
N CYS A 6 -8.95 -21.28 -18.48
CA CYS A 6 -8.84 -19.84 -18.37
C CYS A 6 -8.19 -19.26 -19.63
N ARG A 7 -8.98 -18.60 -20.49
CA ARG A 7 -8.44 -17.86 -21.64
C ARG A 7 -7.73 -16.58 -21.18
N LEU A 8 -6.42 -16.54 -21.41
CA LEU A 8 -5.59 -15.37 -21.09
C LEU A 8 -5.35 -14.52 -22.35
N ILE A 9 -5.69 -13.23 -22.29
CA ILE A 9 -5.44 -12.26 -23.36
C ILE A 9 -4.40 -11.26 -22.85
N LEU A 10 -3.14 -11.43 -23.26
CA LEU A 10 -2.03 -10.56 -22.89
C LEU A 10 -1.75 -9.52 -23.98
N GLY A 11 -1.07 -8.43 -23.61
CA GLY A 11 -0.69 -7.36 -24.55
C GLY A 11 -1.87 -6.58 -25.13
N SER A 12 -3.06 -6.72 -24.53
CA SER A 12 -4.28 -6.03 -24.95
C SER A 12 -4.85 -5.25 -23.77
N THR A 13 -5.21 -4.00 -24.01
CA THR A 13 -5.78 -3.11 -22.99
C THR A 13 -7.28 -3.01 -23.20
N ALA A 14 -8.07 -3.19 -22.14
CA ALA A 14 -9.48 -2.83 -22.16
C ALA A 14 -9.60 -1.29 -22.17
N THR A 15 -10.21 -0.73 -23.21
CA THR A 15 -10.26 0.72 -23.46
C THR A 15 -11.62 1.33 -23.21
N ALA A 16 -12.70 0.55 -23.32
CA ALA A 16 -14.06 1.03 -23.07
C ALA A 16 -14.97 -0.09 -22.55
N LEU A 17 -15.94 0.30 -21.73
CA LEU A 17 -16.98 -0.56 -21.18
C LEU A 17 -18.35 -0.04 -21.62
N ASN A 18 -19.06 -0.83 -22.43
CA ASN A 18 -20.45 -0.58 -22.78
C ASN A 18 -21.36 -1.47 -21.94
N ARG A 19 -21.97 -0.89 -20.90
CA ARG A 19 -22.85 -1.61 -19.96
C ARG A 19 -24.15 -2.08 -20.61
N GLY A 20 -24.72 -1.25 -21.48
CA GLY A 20 -25.99 -1.56 -22.15
C GLY A 20 -25.88 -2.74 -23.10
N ALA A 21 -24.77 -2.83 -23.83
CA ALA A 21 -24.47 -3.96 -24.72
C ALA A 21 -23.75 -5.12 -24.00
N ARG A 22 -23.33 -4.93 -22.74
CA ARG A 22 -22.47 -5.86 -21.98
C ARG A 22 -21.20 -6.26 -22.74
N GLN A 23 -20.47 -5.24 -23.20
CA GLN A 23 -19.26 -5.40 -24.01
C GLN A 23 -18.08 -4.64 -23.44
N VAL A 24 -16.89 -5.24 -23.53
CA VAL A 24 -15.61 -4.59 -23.32
C VAL A 24 -14.90 -4.43 -24.66
N THR A 25 -14.47 -3.21 -24.99
CA THR A 25 -13.65 -2.94 -26.16
C THR A 25 -12.18 -3.04 -25.80
N LEU A 26 -11.40 -3.69 -26.65
CA LEU A 26 -9.96 -3.84 -26.52
C LEU A 26 -9.20 -2.83 -27.39
N SER A 27 -7.92 -2.61 -27.09
CA SER A 27 -7.05 -1.66 -27.79
C SER A 27 -6.84 -1.97 -29.27
N ASN A 28 -7.07 -3.21 -29.70
CA ASN A 28 -7.03 -3.62 -31.11
C ASN A 28 -8.38 -3.45 -31.84
N GLY A 29 -9.39 -2.87 -31.17
CA GLY A 29 -10.74 -2.67 -31.71
C GLY A 29 -11.67 -3.88 -31.59
N ALA A 30 -11.19 -5.03 -31.10
CA ALA A 30 -12.05 -6.18 -30.84
C ALA A 30 -12.98 -5.92 -29.65
N THR A 31 -14.16 -6.55 -29.66
CA THR A 31 -15.11 -6.50 -28.56
C THR A 31 -15.28 -7.87 -27.93
N LEU A 32 -15.44 -7.91 -26.61
CA LEU A 32 -15.74 -9.10 -25.84
C LEU A 32 -17.09 -8.92 -25.14
N ASP A 33 -18.04 -9.82 -25.40
CA ASP A 33 -19.30 -9.91 -24.67
C ASP A 33 -19.06 -10.53 -23.29
N TYR A 34 -19.90 -10.17 -22.31
CA TYR A 34 -19.87 -10.76 -20.98
C TYR A 34 -21.27 -10.98 -20.39
N ASP A 35 -21.42 -12.05 -19.61
CA ASP A 35 -22.53 -12.20 -18.68
C ASP A 35 -22.23 -11.50 -17.36
N TYR A 36 -20.98 -11.64 -16.89
CA TYR A 36 -20.43 -11.00 -15.71
C TYR A 36 -19.07 -10.37 -16.03
N LEU A 37 -18.84 -9.17 -15.52
CA LEU A 37 -17.59 -8.44 -15.67
C LEU A 37 -16.95 -8.17 -14.29
N VAL A 38 -15.65 -8.42 -14.16
CA VAL A 38 -14.88 -8.07 -12.96
C VAL A 38 -13.80 -7.05 -13.33
N LEU A 39 -13.89 -5.86 -12.76
CA LEU A 39 -12.89 -4.81 -12.90
C LEU A 39 -11.77 -5.03 -11.87
N ALA A 40 -10.65 -5.59 -12.32
CA ALA A 40 -9.45 -5.83 -11.52
C ALA A 40 -8.26 -4.97 -12.00
N THR A 41 -8.52 -3.72 -12.37
CA THR A 41 -7.55 -2.79 -13.00
C THR A 41 -6.50 -2.25 -12.03
N GLY A 42 -6.66 -2.50 -10.73
CA GLY A 42 -5.72 -2.12 -9.69
C GLY A 42 -5.50 -0.60 -9.58
N ALA A 43 -4.27 -0.21 -9.27
CA ALA A 43 -3.85 1.17 -9.16
C ALA A 43 -2.51 1.40 -9.88
N ARG A 44 -2.20 2.66 -10.16
CA ARG A 44 -0.90 3.11 -10.70
C ARG A 44 -0.18 4.00 -9.69
N ALA A 45 1.15 4.06 -9.80
CA ALA A 45 1.94 4.99 -8.98
C ALA A 45 1.55 6.44 -9.28
N ARG A 46 1.42 7.25 -8.23
CA ARG A 46 1.21 8.69 -8.35
C ARG A 46 2.53 9.35 -8.69
N MET A 47 2.60 9.98 -9.86
CA MET A 47 3.74 10.81 -10.24
C MET A 47 3.63 12.21 -9.60
N LEU A 48 4.78 12.87 -9.44
CA LEU A 48 4.88 14.23 -8.93
C LEU A 48 5.00 15.20 -10.12
N PRO A 49 3.95 15.97 -10.46
CA PRO A 49 3.91 16.78 -11.68
C PRO A 49 4.66 18.11 -11.50
N ILE A 50 5.98 18.04 -11.41
CA ILE A 50 6.89 19.18 -11.25
C ILE A 50 7.87 19.27 -12.42
N PRO A 51 8.55 20.41 -12.64
CA PRO A 51 9.58 20.51 -13.68
C PRO A 51 10.62 19.39 -13.59
N GLY A 52 10.94 18.77 -14.73
CA GLY A 52 11.88 17.66 -14.83
C GLY A 52 11.31 16.28 -14.52
N ALA A 53 10.00 16.14 -14.25
CA ALA A 53 9.36 14.85 -13.98
C ALA A 53 9.40 13.85 -15.15
N ASP A 54 9.71 14.31 -16.36
CA ASP A 54 9.85 13.54 -17.59
C ASP A 54 11.32 13.18 -17.92
N LEU A 55 12.29 13.59 -17.09
CA LEU A 55 13.69 13.24 -17.27
C LEU A 55 13.92 11.73 -17.14
N ASN A 56 14.84 11.20 -17.94
CA ASN A 56 15.31 9.83 -17.77
C ASN A 56 15.93 9.66 -16.38
N GLY A 57 15.61 8.56 -15.72
CA GLY A 57 16.01 8.28 -14.34
C GLY A 57 15.07 8.83 -13.27
N VAL A 58 14.01 9.57 -13.64
CA VAL A 58 12.87 9.81 -12.74
C VAL A 58 11.88 8.66 -12.90
N LEU A 59 11.85 7.78 -11.91
CA LEU A 59 11.19 6.48 -11.98
C LEU A 59 10.02 6.39 -10.99
N ALA A 60 9.14 5.43 -11.25
CA ALA A 60 8.18 4.90 -10.28
C ALA A 60 8.47 3.42 -10.03
N LEU A 61 7.78 2.81 -9.07
CA LEU A 61 7.84 1.37 -8.83
C LEU A 61 6.44 0.80 -8.61
N ARG A 62 5.88 0.17 -9.65
CA ARG A 62 4.58 -0.53 -9.59
C ARG A 62 4.58 -1.85 -10.35
N THR A 63 5.32 -1.94 -11.45
CA THR A 63 5.39 -3.11 -12.32
C THR A 63 6.73 -3.84 -12.19
N ALA A 64 6.79 -5.07 -12.70
CA ALA A 64 8.06 -5.80 -12.78
C ALA A 64 9.09 -5.09 -13.69
N ALA A 65 8.63 -4.41 -14.75
CA ALA A 65 9.50 -3.64 -15.63
C ALA A 65 10.11 -2.42 -14.92
N ASP A 66 9.33 -1.76 -14.06
CA ASP A 66 9.82 -0.68 -13.21
C ASP A 66 10.92 -1.17 -12.27
N ALA A 67 10.75 -2.36 -11.67
CA ALA A 67 11.73 -2.97 -10.78
C ALA A 67 13.05 -3.28 -11.49
N GLU A 68 13.01 -3.84 -12.70
CA GLU A 68 14.23 -4.10 -13.48
C GLU A 68 14.92 -2.81 -13.91
N THR A 69 14.15 -1.77 -14.23
CA THR A 69 14.68 -0.45 -14.59
C THR A 69 15.35 0.22 -13.39
N LEU A 70 14.70 0.22 -12.23
CA LEU A 70 15.29 0.71 -10.99
C LEU A 70 16.56 -0.07 -10.64
N LYS A 71 16.51 -1.40 -10.64
CA LYS A 71 17.68 -2.25 -10.35
C LYS A 71 18.88 -1.91 -11.25
N SER A 72 18.63 -1.66 -12.53
CA SER A 72 19.68 -1.27 -13.50
C SER A 72 20.30 0.10 -13.22
N ALA A 73 19.60 0.98 -12.51
CA ALA A 73 20.07 2.30 -12.12
C ALA A 73 20.85 2.30 -10.78
N LEU A 74 20.88 1.18 -10.05
CA LEU A 74 21.50 1.05 -8.73
C LEU A 74 22.85 0.33 -8.83
N GLY A 75 23.72 0.61 -7.85
CA GLY A 75 25.03 -0.02 -7.72
C GLY A 75 26.02 0.83 -6.91
N PRO A 76 27.23 0.31 -6.66
CA PRO A 76 28.28 1.05 -5.97
C PRO A 76 28.57 2.41 -6.61
N GLY A 77 28.59 3.47 -5.79
CA GLY A 77 28.84 4.85 -6.23
C GLY A 77 27.65 5.54 -6.90
N LYS A 78 26.50 4.87 -7.03
CA LYS A 78 25.24 5.49 -7.48
C LYS A 78 24.48 6.08 -6.31
N ARG A 79 23.74 7.16 -6.55
CA ARG A 79 22.91 7.85 -5.57
C ARG A 79 21.46 7.84 -6.01
N LEU A 80 20.59 7.28 -5.16
CA LEU A 80 19.15 7.27 -5.34
C LEU A 80 18.50 8.30 -4.41
N ALA A 81 17.75 9.22 -4.99
CA ALA A 81 16.81 10.04 -4.22
C ALA A 81 15.41 9.41 -4.25
N ILE A 82 14.76 9.32 -3.10
CA ILE A 82 13.45 8.69 -2.95
C ILE A 82 12.48 9.76 -2.45
N VAL A 83 11.52 10.15 -3.28
CA VAL A 83 10.49 11.13 -2.91
C VAL A 83 9.30 10.39 -2.31
N GLY A 84 9.15 10.48 -0.98
CA GLY A 84 8.12 9.83 -0.19
C GLY A 84 8.67 8.77 0.76
N GLY A 85 8.47 8.97 2.06
CA GLY A 85 8.83 8.08 3.17
C GLY A 85 7.70 7.11 3.57
N GLY A 86 6.97 6.57 2.58
CA GLY A 86 6.00 5.49 2.78
C GLY A 86 6.66 4.12 2.89
N TYR A 87 5.88 3.04 3.05
CA TYR A 87 6.42 1.66 3.12
C TYR A 87 7.28 1.32 1.90
N VAL A 88 6.77 1.56 0.68
CA VAL A 88 7.52 1.31 -0.56
C VAL A 88 8.81 2.13 -0.62
N GLY A 89 8.77 3.40 -0.18
CA GLY A 89 9.97 4.25 -0.16
C GLY A 89 11.06 3.70 0.77
N LEU A 90 10.67 3.21 1.94
CA LEU A 90 11.59 2.57 2.88
C LEU A 90 12.11 1.22 2.34
N GLU A 91 11.25 0.38 1.76
CA GLU A 91 11.67 -0.89 1.13
C GLU A 91 12.66 -0.68 -0.03
N VAL A 92 12.41 0.35 -0.84
CA VAL A 92 13.31 0.76 -1.92
C VAL A 92 14.64 1.26 -1.34
N ALA A 93 14.64 2.05 -0.27
CA ALA A 93 15.87 2.50 0.38
C ALA A 93 16.69 1.30 0.91
N ALA A 94 16.03 0.34 1.55
CA ALA A 94 16.68 -0.89 2.01
C ALA A 94 17.32 -1.66 0.85
N SER A 95 16.58 -1.84 -0.25
CA SER A 95 17.06 -2.52 -1.45
C SER A 95 18.22 -1.78 -2.13
N ALA A 96 18.15 -0.45 -2.21
CA ALA A 96 19.21 0.38 -2.77
C ALA A 96 20.52 0.24 -1.97
N ARG A 97 20.45 0.28 -0.64
CA ARG A 97 21.61 0.04 0.23
C ARG A 97 22.16 -1.38 0.06
N ALA A 98 21.31 -2.39 -0.03
CA ALA A 98 21.73 -3.77 -0.25
C ALA A 98 22.43 -3.97 -1.61
N LEU A 99 22.05 -3.20 -2.63
CA LEU A 99 22.69 -3.18 -3.94
C LEU A 99 23.93 -2.26 -4.02
N GLY A 100 24.30 -1.60 -2.91
CA GLY A 100 25.50 -0.77 -2.80
C GLY A 100 25.33 0.70 -3.23
N ALA A 101 24.10 1.14 -3.54
CA ALA A 101 23.81 2.54 -3.85
C ALA A 101 23.62 3.37 -2.56
N ASP A 102 23.97 4.65 -2.61
CA ASP A 102 23.57 5.64 -1.62
C ASP A 102 22.08 5.98 -1.77
N ALA A 103 21.39 6.16 -0.65
CA ALA A 103 19.96 6.42 -0.62
C ALA A 103 19.66 7.61 0.28
N VAL A 104 18.87 8.55 -0.24
CA VAL A 104 18.26 9.64 0.54
C VAL A 104 16.75 9.61 0.38
N ILE A 105 16.03 9.61 1.50
CA ILE A 105 14.57 9.76 1.52
C ILE A 105 14.23 11.23 1.75
N LEU A 106 13.40 11.76 0.86
CA LEU A 106 12.82 13.10 0.91
C LEU A 106 11.36 12.94 1.33
N GLU A 107 11.00 13.42 2.51
CA GLU A 107 9.65 13.34 3.06
C GLU A 107 9.14 14.75 3.38
N ARG A 108 7.97 15.06 2.84
CA ARG A 108 7.33 16.36 3.05
C ARG A 108 6.86 16.53 4.49
N GLU A 109 6.45 15.44 5.12
CA GLU A 109 6.00 15.44 6.50
C GLU A 109 7.19 15.43 7.49
N PRO A 110 6.99 15.79 8.78
CA PRO A 110 8.07 15.81 9.78
C PRO A 110 8.64 14.43 10.14
N ARG A 111 7.98 13.35 9.72
CA ARG A 111 8.37 11.96 9.97
C ARG A 111 7.96 11.07 8.79
N VAL A 112 8.68 9.97 8.60
CA VAL A 112 8.25 8.90 7.69
C VAL A 112 6.95 8.27 8.16
N LEU A 113 6.23 7.60 7.26
CA LEU A 113 4.97 6.90 7.54
C LEU A 113 3.89 7.78 8.20
N ALA A 114 4.00 9.11 8.12
CA ALA A 114 3.15 10.07 8.85
C ALA A 114 1.65 9.80 8.75
N ARG A 115 1.20 9.38 7.57
CA ARG A 115 -0.22 9.18 7.24
C ARG A 115 -0.74 7.79 7.58
N VAL A 116 0.14 6.82 7.81
CA VAL A 116 -0.22 5.39 7.83
C VAL A 116 0.24 4.67 9.10
N ALA A 117 1.14 5.27 9.88
CA ALA A 117 1.66 4.65 11.09
C ALA A 117 1.79 5.62 12.27
N CYS A 118 1.98 5.05 13.46
CA CYS A 118 2.27 5.82 14.67
C CYS A 118 3.68 6.45 14.67
N GLU A 119 3.89 7.40 15.58
CA GLU A 119 5.18 8.06 15.76
C GLU A 119 6.27 7.09 16.23
N ALA A 120 5.98 6.18 17.16
CA ALA A 120 6.95 5.20 17.66
C ALA A 120 7.52 4.32 16.53
N LEU A 121 6.65 3.86 15.62
CA LEU A 121 7.07 3.08 14.46
C LEU A 121 7.90 3.93 13.47
N SER A 122 7.52 5.20 13.30
CA SER A 122 8.24 6.14 12.43
C SER A 122 9.67 6.39 12.92
N SER A 123 9.82 6.67 14.22
CA SER A 123 11.13 6.88 14.85
C SER A 123 11.99 5.62 14.74
N PHE A 124 11.41 4.45 15.05
CA PHE A 124 12.10 3.17 14.93
C PHE A 124 12.65 2.93 13.51
N PHE A 125 11.82 3.05 12.46
CA PHE A 125 12.29 2.84 11.10
C PHE A 125 13.30 3.89 10.66
N THR A 126 13.12 5.16 11.05
CA THR A 126 14.07 6.22 10.73
C THR A 126 15.46 5.89 11.29
N ASP A 127 15.55 5.53 12.57
CA ASP A 127 16.82 5.19 13.21
C ASP A 127 17.43 3.92 12.63
N TYR A 128 16.59 2.92 12.35
CA TYR A 128 17.03 1.64 11.81
C TYR A 128 17.63 1.76 10.40
N HIS A 129 17.03 2.60 9.55
CA HIS A 129 17.51 2.92 8.20
C HIS A 129 18.74 3.83 8.25
N ARG A 130 18.77 4.83 9.13
CA ARG A 130 19.96 5.70 9.34
C ARG A 130 21.19 4.90 9.75
N ALA A 131 21.03 3.94 10.65
CA ALA A 131 22.10 3.03 11.07
C ALA A 131 22.66 2.19 9.90
N ARG A 132 21.92 2.09 8.78
CA ARG A 132 22.30 1.37 7.55
C ARG A 132 22.70 2.31 6.41
N GLY A 133 22.91 3.58 6.72
CA GLY A 133 23.45 4.58 5.80
C GLY A 133 22.41 5.22 4.88
N VAL A 134 21.12 5.13 5.21
CA VAL A 134 20.09 5.93 4.53
C VAL A 134 20.05 7.33 5.15
N SER A 135 20.12 8.35 4.30
CA SER A 135 19.94 9.75 4.70
C SER A 135 18.47 10.15 4.62
N PHE A 136 18.06 11.14 5.42
CA PHE A 136 16.68 11.62 5.48
C PHE A 136 16.64 13.15 5.43
N GLU A 137 15.82 13.68 4.54
CA GLU A 137 15.41 15.08 4.50
C GLU A 137 13.91 15.12 4.81
N LEU A 138 13.59 15.35 6.09
CA LEU A 138 12.22 15.42 6.59
C LEU A 138 11.74 16.87 6.54
N SER A 139 10.43 17.09 6.52
CA SER A 139 9.85 18.43 6.28
C SER A 139 10.39 19.09 5.00
N ALA A 140 10.76 18.28 4.00
CA ALA A 140 11.41 18.73 2.79
C ALA A 140 10.44 18.65 1.61
N GLY A 141 10.12 19.81 1.04
CA GLY A 141 9.41 19.91 -0.24
C GLY A 141 10.36 19.72 -1.42
N VAL A 142 9.85 19.14 -2.50
CA VAL A 142 10.56 18.94 -3.77
C VAL A 142 9.92 19.80 -4.84
N ASP A 143 10.69 20.73 -5.41
CA ASP A 143 10.20 21.74 -6.35
C ASP A 143 10.52 21.40 -7.81
N ALA A 144 11.61 20.66 -8.07
CA ALA A 144 11.95 20.17 -9.41
C ALA A 144 12.97 19.03 -9.38
N PHE A 145 13.07 18.33 -10.51
CA PHE A 145 14.20 17.47 -10.84
C PHE A 145 15.12 18.20 -11.82
N GLU A 146 16.41 18.26 -11.49
CA GLU A 146 17.44 18.86 -12.32
C GLU A 146 18.00 17.80 -13.29
N GLY A 147 18.38 18.22 -14.50
CA GLY A 147 18.91 17.29 -15.48
C GLY A 147 19.84 17.92 -16.50
N VAL A 148 20.69 17.08 -17.08
CA VAL A 148 21.61 17.43 -18.16
C VAL A 148 21.42 16.40 -19.28
N ASN A 149 21.31 16.86 -20.52
CA ASN A 149 21.08 15.99 -21.70
C ASN A 149 19.87 15.04 -21.54
N GLY A 150 18.82 15.48 -20.84
CA GLY A 150 17.60 14.68 -20.61
C GLY A 150 17.73 13.59 -19.55
N GLN A 151 18.83 13.53 -18.80
CA GLN A 151 19.04 12.61 -17.68
C GLN A 151 18.99 13.37 -16.36
N VAL A 152 18.34 12.81 -15.33
CA VAL A 152 18.33 13.39 -13.99
C VAL A 152 19.72 13.44 -13.37
N THR A 153 20.04 14.55 -12.72
CA THR A 153 21.31 14.78 -12.02
C THR A 153 21.12 15.29 -10.60
N GLY A 154 19.90 15.68 -10.21
CA GLY A 154 19.62 16.15 -8.86
C GLY A 154 18.15 16.40 -8.58
N VAL A 155 17.83 16.59 -7.30
CA VAL A 155 16.52 16.99 -6.81
C VAL A 155 16.64 18.37 -6.17
N ARG A 156 15.88 19.35 -6.66
CA ARG A 156 15.82 20.69 -6.08
C ARG A 156 14.74 20.73 -5.00
N LEU A 157 15.15 21.06 -3.78
CA LEU A 157 14.26 21.22 -2.64
C LEU A 157 13.68 22.63 -2.59
N SER A 158 12.57 22.79 -1.86
CA SER A 158 11.90 24.09 -1.69
C SER A 158 12.72 25.14 -0.93
N ASP A 159 13.77 24.72 -0.21
CA ASP A 159 14.72 25.62 0.46
C ASP A 159 15.88 26.09 -0.46
N GLY A 160 15.85 25.69 -1.74
CA GLY A 160 16.83 26.04 -2.75
C GLY A 160 18.04 25.12 -2.83
N ARG A 161 18.22 24.17 -1.90
CA ARG A 161 19.28 23.14 -2.01
C ARG A 161 19.00 22.22 -3.20
N VAL A 162 20.08 21.75 -3.83
CA VAL A 162 20.02 20.70 -4.85
C VAL A 162 20.78 19.48 -4.34
N LEU A 163 20.07 18.36 -4.21
CA LEU A 163 20.65 17.10 -3.81
C LEU A 163 21.05 16.30 -5.05
N PRO A 164 22.34 16.05 -5.29
CA PRO A 164 22.76 15.39 -6.50
C PRO A 164 22.43 13.89 -6.45
N CYS A 165 21.88 13.36 -7.54
CA CYS A 165 21.47 11.96 -7.65
C CYS A 165 21.65 11.45 -9.08
N ASP A 166 21.67 10.12 -9.23
CA ASP A 166 21.78 9.44 -10.54
C ASP A 166 20.42 8.88 -10.99
N ALA A 167 19.53 8.64 -10.03
CA ALA A 167 18.15 8.24 -10.23
C ALA A 167 17.25 8.80 -9.11
N VAL A 168 15.97 8.92 -9.42
CA VAL A 168 14.90 9.31 -8.50
C VAL A 168 13.82 8.25 -8.51
N ILE A 169 13.30 7.86 -7.35
CA ILE A 169 12.06 7.11 -7.22
C ILE A 169 10.98 8.01 -6.63
N VAL A 170 9.86 8.13 -7.33
CA VAL A 170 8.68 8.84 -6.86
C VAL A 170 7.71 7.84 -6.23
N GLY A 171 7.63 7.86 -4.90
CA GLY A 171 6.85 6.95 -4.07
C GLY A 171 5.78 7.66 -3.23
N ILE A 172 5.00 8.55 -3.84
CA ILE A 172 4.04 9.43 -3.13
C ILE A 172 2.59 8.90 -3.08
N GLY A 173 2.44 7.58 -3.14
CA GLY A 173 1.15 6.87 -3.10
C GLY A 173 0.65 6.43 -4.47
N ALA A 174 -0.57 5.92 -4.52
CA ALA A 174 -1.18 5.38 -5.72
C ALA A 174 -2.49 6.10 -6.12
N ILE A 175 -2.91 5.85 -7.36
CA ILE A 175 -4.17 6.31 -7.95
C ILE A 175 -4.90 5.06 -8.48
N PRO A 176 -6.14 4.79 -8.07
CA PRO A 176 -6.90 3.66 -8.63
C PRO A 176 -7.12 3.86 -10.13
N ASN A 177 -7.06 2.79 -10.91
CA ASN A 177 -7.30 2.81 -12.34
C ASN A 177 -8.81 2.65 -12.62
N ASP A 178 -9.60 3.65 -12.20
CA ASP A 178 -11.07 3.63 -12.23
C ASP A 178 -11.66 4.41 -13.43
N GLU A 179 -10.84 4.90 -14.36
CA GLU A 179 -11.27 5.75 -15.47
C GLU A 179 -12.30 5.06 -16.38
N MET A 180 -12.11 3.77 -16.67
CA MET A 180 -13.05 3.00 -17.49
C MET A 180 -14.41 2.82 -16.79
N ALA A 181 -14.40 2.67 -15.47
CA ALA A 181 -15.63 2.55 -14.68
C ALA A 181 -16.37 3.89 -14.63
N GLN A 182 -15.65 4.98 -14.40
CA GLN A 182 -16.19 6.34 -14.42
C GLN A 182 -16.81 6.69 -15.78
N ALA A 183 -16.08 6.42 -16.87
CA ALA A 183 -16.56 6.66 -18.24
C ALA A 183 -17.81 5.82 -18.58
N ALA A 184 -17.95 4.64 -17.99
CA ALA A 184 -19.14 3.80 -18.09
C ALA A 184 -20.29 4.22 -17.13
N GLY A 185 -20.13 5.29 -16.37
CA GLY A 185 -21.14 5.79 -15.45
C GLY A 185 -21.34 4.91 -14.21
N LEU A 186 -20.31 4.17 -13.79
CA LEU A 186 -20.28 3.52 -12.47
C LEU A 186 -19.82 4.54 -11.42
N GLU A 187 -20.36 4.42 -10.21
CA GLU A 187 -19.96 5.28 -9.09
C GLU A 187 -18.52 5.00 -8.68
N CYS A 188 -17.72 6.07 -8.58
CA CYS A 188 -16.32 6.00 -8.16
C CYS A 188 -16.03 7.11 -7.14
N VAL A 189 -15.42 6.75 -6.02
CA VAL A 189 -15.03 7.66 -4.93
C VAL A 189 -13.58 7.34 -4.55
N ASN A 190 -12.64 7.85 -5.35
CA ASN A 190 -11.23 7.42 -5.30
C ASN A 190 -11.17 5.88 -5.36
N GLY A 191 -11.68 5.30 -6.46
CA GLY A 191 -11.92 3.88 -6.64
C GLY A 191 -13.39 3.53 -6.90
N VAL A 192 -13.64 2.42 -7.60
CA VAL A 192 -14.99 1.91 -7.93
C VAL A 192 -15.72 1.51 -6.65
N VAL A 193 -16.90 2.09 -6.43
CA VAL A 193 -17.73 1.78 -5.25
C VAL A 193 -18.33 0.38 -5.41
N VAL A 194 -18.14 -0.45 -4.40
CA VAL A 194 -18.66 -1.83 -4.36
C VAL A 194 -19.28 -2.15 -3.01
N ASP A 195 -20.19 -3.13 -2.99
CA ASP A 195 -20.76 -3.70 -1.77
C ASP A 195 -19.85 -4.79 -1.14
N LEU A 196 -20.36 -5.50 -0.11
CA LEU A 196 -19.63 -6.57 0.58
C LEU A 196 -19.43 -7.84 -0.26
N GLU A 197 -20.15 -7.97 -1.38
CA GLU A 197 -19.98 -9.04 -2.37
C GLU A 197 -19.07 -8.61 -3.52
N ALA A 198 -18.41 -7.45 -3.40
CA ALA A 198 -17.60 -6.79 -4.42
C ALA A 198 -18.40 -6.38 -5.68
N ARG A 199 -19.73 -6.25 -5.58
CA ARG A 199 -20.63 -5.87 -6.67
C ARG A 199 -20.79 -4.36 -6.75
N THR A 200 -20.82 -3.83 -7.97
CA THR A 200 -21.15 -2.41 -8.21
C THR A 200 -22.67 -2.19 -8.20
N ALA A 201 -23.14 -0.96 -8.45
CA ALA A 201 -24.57 -0.70 -8.66
C ALA A 201 -25.16 -1.41 -9.90
N ASP A 202 -24.31 -1.85 -10.84
CA ASP A 202 -24.71 -2.71 -11.94
C ASP A 202 -24.56 -4.19 -11.53
N PRO A 203 -25.63 -4.99 -11.50
CA PRO A 203 -25.58 -6.35 -10.97
C PRO A 203 -24.73 -7.32 -11.80
N ALA A 204 -24.41 -6.97 -13.05
CA ALA A 204 -23.52 -7.75 -13.90
C ALA A 204 -22.05 -7.36 -13.75
N ILE A 205 -21.72 -6.32 -12.96
CA ILE A 205 -20.38 -5.75 -12.89
C ILE A 205 -19.89 -5.69 -11.44
N PHE A 206 -18.70 -6.23 -11.24
CA PHE A 206 -17.98 -6.29 -9.98
C PHE A 206 -16.65 -5.54 -10.12
N ALA A 207 -16.03 -5.20 -9.00
CA ALA A 207 -14.66 -4.69 -8.98
C ALA A 207 -13.90 -5.24 -7.77
N ILE A 208 -12.60 -5.51 -7.92
CA ILE A 208 -11.78 -6.12 -6.85
C ILE A 208 -10.38 -5.49 -6.76
N GLY A 209 -9.77 -5.57 -5.57
CA GLY A 209 -8.41 -5.12 -5.30
C GLY A 209 -8.28 -3.61 -5.15
N ASP A 210 -7.08 -3.09 -5.46
CA ASP A 210 -6.69 -1.68 -5.23
C ASP A 210 -7.58 -0.64 -5.92
N VAL A 211 -8.38 -1.05 -6.92
CA VAL A 211 -9.30 -0.15 -7.61
C VAL A 211 -10.57 0.13 -6.81
N THR A 212 -10.85 -0.62 -5.74
CA THR A 212 -12.16 -0.58 -5.08
C THR A 212 -12.25 0.39 -3.91
N HIS A 213 -13.39 1.08 -3.81
CA HIS A 213 -13.82 1.76 -2.59
C HIS A 213 -14.90 0.88 -1.93
N ARG A 214 -14.54 0.19 -0.85
CA ARG A 214 -15.33 -0.93 -0.30
C ARG A 214 -15.76 -0.71 1.16
N PRO A 215 -16.81 -1.40 1.63
CA PRO A 215 -17.16 -1.41 3.04
C PRO A 215 -16.11 -2.17 3.87
N LEU A 216 -15.84 -1.64 5.06
CA LEU A 216 -15.05 -2.26 6.13
C LEU A 216 -15.95 -2.49 7.36
N PRO A 217 -16.62 -3.65 7.49
CA PRO A 217 -17.59 -3.93 8.55
C PRO A 217 -17.04 -3.76 9.98
N HIS A 218 -15.75 -4.00 10.18
CA HIS A 218 -15.07 -3.82 11.47
C HIS A 218 -15.00 -2.35 11.93
N TYR A 219 -15.21 -1.41 11.00
CA TYR A 219 -15.09 0.03 11.21
C TYR A 219 -16.35 0.83 10.85
N ASP A 220 -17.38 0.20 10.29
CA ASP A 220 -18.61 0.86 9.81
C ASP A 220 -18.31 2.04 8.87
N ARG A 221 -17.39 1.81 7.92
CA ARG A 221 -16.89 2.83 6.99
C ARG A 221 -16.65 2.25 5.61
N MET A 222 -16.69 3.11 4.61
CA MET A 222 -16.16 2.82 3.28
C MET A 222 -14.70 3.27 3.20
N PHE A 223 -13.84 2.47 2.58
CA PHE A 223 -12.43 2.80 2.42
C PHE A 223 -11.80 2.05 1.25
N ARG A 224 -10.69 2.57 0.73
CA ARG A 224 -9.88 1.90 -0.28
C ARG A 224 -8.64 1.30 0.34
N LEU A 225 -8.46 -0.01 0.16
CA LEU A 225 -7.30 -0.75 0.68
C LEU A 225 -6.37 -1.14 -0.46
N GLU A 226 -5.07 -1.02 -0.22
CA GLU A 226 -3.99 -1.30 -1.18
C GLU A 226 -3.13 -2.44 -0.66
N SER A 227 -3.69 -3.65 -0.56
CA SER A 227 -2.99 -4.81 0.00
C SER A 227 -3.33 -6.12 -0.69
N VAL A 228 -2.36 -7.04 -0.69
CA VAL A 228 -2.54 -8.39 -1.22
C VAL A 228 -3.70 -9.12 -0.51
N PRO A 229 -3.83 -9.11 0.84
CA PRO A 229 -4.93 -9.78 1.51
C PRO A 229 -6.30 -9.19 1.13
N ASN A 230 -6.40 -7.87 0.95
CA ASN A 230 -7.62 -7.23 0.46
C ASN A 230 -8.04 -7.76 -0.92
N ALA A 231 -7.09 -7.82 -1.87
CA ALA A 231 -7.37 -8.34 -3.20
C ALA A 231 -7.79 -9.82 -3.18
N LEU A 232 -7.15 -10.64 -2.34
CA LEU A 232 -7.50 -12.06 -2.18
C LEU A 232 -8.87 -12.27 -1.53
N GLU A 233 -9.24 -11.45 -0.55
CA GLU A 233 -10.56 -11.48 0.08
C GLU A 233 -11.65 -11.16 -0.96
N GLN A 234 -11.48 -10.06 -1.70
CA GLN A 234 -12.45 -9.64 -2.72
C GLN A 234 -12.54 -10.62 -3.89
N ALA A 235 -11.43 -11.26 -4.29
CA ALA A 235 -11.44 -12.32 -5.29
C ALA A 235 -12.33 -13.52 -4.87
N LYS A 236 -12.33 -13.89 -3.57
CA LYS A 236 -13.22 -14.92 -3.04
C LYS A 236 -14.67 -14.45 -2.98
N GLN A 237 -14.91 -13.21 -2.56
CA GLN A 237 -16.25 -12.60 -2.51
C GLN A 237 -16.92 -12.61 -3.89
N VAL A 238 -16.24 -12.08 -4.92
CA VAL A 238 -16.79 -12.02 -6.28
C VAL A 238 -17.01 -13.42 -6.86
N ALA A 239 -16.09 -14.36 -6.62
CA ALA A 239 -16.26 -15.74 -7.09
C ALA A 239 -17.52 -16.37 -6.47
N CYS A 240 -17.71 -16.26 -5.15
CA CYS A 240 -18.92 -16.75 -4.48
C CYS A 240 -20.19 -16.08 -5.01
N ALA A 241 -20.17 -14.76 -5.19
CA ALA A 241 -21.31 -14.01 -5.68
C ALA A 241 -21.75 -14.44 -7.09
N ILE A 242 -20.79 -14.64 -8.01
CA ILE A 242 -21.07 -15.07 -9.38
C ILE A 242 -21.63 -16.50 -9.41
N VAL A 243 -21.13 -17.41 -8.59
CA VAL A 243 -21.59 -18.81 -8.57
C VAL A 243 -22.77 -19.07 -7.61
N GLY A 244 -23.34 -18.03 -6.99
CA GLY A 244 -24.48 -18.14 -6.08
C GLY A 244 -24.18 -18.88 -4.77
N ARG A 245 -22.98 -18.72 -4.22
CA ARG A 245 -22.56 -19.30 -2.92
C ARG A 245 -22.45 -18.22 -1.85
N ALA A 246 -22.55 -18.62 -0.59
CA ALA A 246 -22.27 -17.72 0.52
C ALA A 246 -20.83 -17.19 0.45
N GLY A 247 -20.67 -15.87 0.59
CA GLY A 247 -19.37 -15.21 0.63
C GLY A 247 -18.60 -15.54 1.91
N PRO A 248 -17.27 -15.34 1.92
CA PRO A 248 -16.47 -15.46 3.13
C PRO A 248 -16.84 -14.39 4.16
N THR A 249 -16.62 -14.69 5.45
CA THR A 249 -16.70 -13.68 6.51
C THR A 249 -15.69 -12.55 6.24
N PRO A 250 -16.08 -11.27 6.37
CA PRO A 250 -15.18 -10.14 6.18
C PRO A 250 -13.94 -10.21 7.09
N GLU A 251 -12.76 -10.13 6.50
CA GLU A 251 -11.51 -10.19 7.25
C GLU A 251 -11.17 -8.83 7.89
N VAL A 252 -10.45 -8.86 9.02
CA VAL A 252 -9.78 -7.65 9.52
C VAL A 252 -8.70 -7.26 8.50
N PRO A 253 -8.71 -6.02 7.97
CA PRO A 253 -7.70 -5.57 7.01
C PRO A 253 -6.30 -5.79 7.56
N TRP A 254 -5.40 -6.32 6.75
CA TRP A 254 -4.01 -6.48 7.17
C TRP A 254 -3.06 -6.40 5.99
N PHE A 255 -1.81 -6.09 6.29
CA PHE A 255 -0.72 -5.96 5.33
C PHE A 255 0.62 -6.18 6.05
N TRP A 256 1.71 -6.21 5.28
CA TRP A 256 3.06 -6.36 5.80
C TRP A 256 4.03 -5.50 5.01
N SER A 257 5.21 -5.30 5.56
CA SER A 257 6.35 -4.69 4.90
C SER A 257 7.61 -5.41 5.34
N ASP A 258 8.48 -5.73 4.38
CA ASP A 258 9.74 -6.43 4.61
C ASP A 258 10.90 -5.47 4.32
N GLN A 259 11.67 -5.14 5.36
CA GLN A 259 12.75 -4.14 5.25
C GLN A 259 13.98 -4.66 5.99
N TYR A 260 15.03 -5.02 5.24
CA TYR A 260 16.19 -5.73 5.80
C TYR A 260 15.77 -7.04 6.49
N ASP A 261 16.17 -7.26 7.74
CA ASP A 261 15.76 -8.37 8.62
C ASP A 261 14.47 -8.08 9.42
N LEU A 262 13.79 -6.95 9.15
CA LEU A 262 12.54 -6.60 9.82
C LEU A 262 11.33 -7.14 9.06
N LYS A 263 10.48 -7.84 9.80
CA LYS A 263 9.13 -8.18 9.37
C LYS A 263 8.12 -7.32 10.12
N LEU A 264 7.56 -6.32 9.43
CA LEU A 264 6.44 -5.53 9.93
C LEU A 264 5.14 -6.17 9.46
N GLN A 265 4.22 -6.42 10.39
CA GLN A 265 2.86 -6.84 10.10
C GLN A 265 1.87 -5.92 10.77
N ILE A 266 0.85 -5.48 10.03
CA ILE A 266 -0.16 -4.54 10.52
C ILE A 266 -1.52 -5.17 10.34
N ALA A 267 -2.33 -5.18 11.39
CA ALA A 267 -3.73 -5.59 11.34
C ALA A 267 -4.63 -4.45 11.84
N GLY A 268 -5.74 -4.26 11.15
CA GLY A 268 -6.68 -3.19 11.37
C GLY A 268 -6.23 -1.84 10.83
N ILE A 269 -7.09 -0.84 11.01
CA ILE A 269 -6.85 0.56 10.70
C ILE A 269 -7.08 1.36 11.98
N SER A 270 -6.17 2.29 12.29
CA SER A 270 -6.16 3.07 13.54
C SER A 270 -7.22 4.19 13.58
N PHE A 271 -8.35 4.02 12.88
CA PHE A 271 -9.46 4.96 12.92
C PHE A 271 -9.97 5.16 14.34
N ASP A 272 -10.16 6.43 14.70
CA ASP A 272 -10.73 6.87 15.98
C ASP A 272 -9.96 6.38 17.22
N ALA A 273 -8.70 5.96 17.04
CA ALA A 273 -7.87 5.57 18.16
C ALA A 273 -7.56 6.78 19.04
N ASP A 274 -7.88 6.69 20.33
CA ASP A 274 -7.64 7.70 21.35
C ASP A 274 -6.43 7.34 22.25
N ARG A 275 -5.91 6.12 22.11
CA ARG A 275 -4.80 5.60 22.88
C ARG A 275 -3.86 4.76 22.03
N ILE A 276 -2.57 4.90 22.32
CA ILE A 276 -1.49 4.13 21.70
C ILE A 276 -0.69 3.47 22.82
N LEU A 277 -0.46 2.15 22.73
CA LEU A 277 0.29 1.37 23.70
C LEU A 277 1.44 0.64 23.02
N LEU A 278 2.66 0.88 23.48
CA LEU A 278 3.84 0.13 23.09
C LEU A 278 3.97 -1.10 23.99
N ARG A 279 4.19 -2.27 23.38
CA ARG A 279 4.43 -3.55 24.05
C ARG A 279 5.71 -4.17 23.49
N GLY A 280 6.65 -4.50 24.36
CA GLY A 280 7.98 -5.01 23.97
C GLY A 280 9.02 -3.88 23.86
N ASP A 281 10.12 -4.14 23.15
CA ASP A 281 11.28 -3.25 23.13
C ASP A 281 11.74 -2.92 21.70
N PRO A 282 11.52 -1.67 21.22
CA PRO A 282 12.04 -1.19 19.95
C PRO A 282 13.55 -1.32 19.78
N ALA A 283 14.34 -1.23 20.86
CA ALA A 283 15.80 -1.35 20.78
C ALA A 283 16.24 -2.76 20.33
N THR A 284 15.41 -3.78 20.58
CA THR A 284 15.64 -5.16 20.14
C THR A 284 14.95 -5.50 18.82
N ALA A 285 14.31 -4.51 18.17
CA ALA A 285 13.49 -4.70 16.99
C ALA A 285 12.41 -5.80 17.15
N LYS A 286 11.87 -5.94 18.38
CA LYS A 286 10.82 -6.89 18.72
C LYS A 286 9.78 -6.22 19.62
N PHE A 287 8.75 -5.66 18.99
CA PHE A 287 7.72 -4.92 19.68
C PHE A 287 6.42 -4.86 18.86
N ALA A 288 5.34 -4.46 19.51
CA ALA A 288 4.10 -4.11 18.87
C ALA A 288 3.54 -2.80 19.42
N VAL A 289 2.84 -2.06 18.59
CA VAL A 289 2.10 -0.86 18.95
C VAL A 289 0.62 -1.14 18.74
N PHE A 290 -0.16 -1.07 19.82
CA PHE A 290 -1.60 -1.23 19.80
C PHE A 290 -2.27 0.13 19.78
N HIS A 291 -3.21 0.30 18.84
CA HIS A 291 -4.07 1.47 18.74
C HIS A 291 -5.44 1.11 19.30
N LEU A 292 -5.92 1.84 20.29
CA LEU A 292 -7.17 1.55 20.98
C LEU A 292 -8.12 2.74 20.90
N GLN A 293 -9.41 2.41 20.96
CA GLN A 293 -10.49 3.34 21.27
C GLN A 293 -11.08 2.87 22.61
N GLY A 294 -10.76 3.58 23.69
CA GLY A 294 -11.03 3.10 25.04
C GLY A 294 -10.30 1.79 25.36
N ASP A 295 -11.06 0.70 25.58
CA ASP A 295 -10.57 -0.64 25.90
C ASP A 295 -10.63 -1.62 24.71
N ILE A 296 -10.93 -1.13 23.50
CA ILE A 296 -11.05 -1.95 22.28
C ILE A 296 -9.86 -1.68 21.36
N VAL A 297 -9.17 -2.74 20.95
CA VAL A 297 -8.09 -2.66 19.95
C VAL A 297 -8.69 -2.39 18.56
N ARG A 298 -8.21 -1.33 17.91
CA ARG A 298 -8.61 -0.92 16.55
C ARG A 298 -7.56 -1.28 15.50
N ALA A 299 -6.29 -1.23 15.86
CA ALA A 299 -5.19 -1.70 15.03
C ALA A 299 -4.00 -2.18 15.87
N VAL A 300 -3.14 -2.98 15.26
CA VAL A 300 -1.83 -3.37 15.80
C VAL A 300 -0.78 -3.28 14.71
N GLU A 301 0.35 -2.66 15.04
CA GLU A 301 1.57 -2.63 14.22
C GLU A 301 2.63 -3.47 14.93
N ALA A 302 3.11 -4.56 14.33
CA ALA A 302 3.99 -5.51 15.00
C ALA A 302 5.29 -5.71 14.20
N VAL A 303 6.43 -5.43 14.83
CA VAL A 303 7.78 -5.64 14.26
C VAL A 303 8.38 -6.88 14.91
N ASN A 304 8.63 -7.92 14.11
CA ASN A 304 9.14 -9.22 14.56
C ASN A 304 8.39 -9.83 15.78
N ALA A 305 7.11 -9.49 15.93
CA ALA A 305 6.26 -9.87 17.05
C ALA A 305 5.02 -10.66 16.57
N PRO A 306 5.20 -11.92 16.08
CA PRO A 306 4.09 -12.70 15.53
C PRO A 306 2.94 -13.00 16.51
N PRO A 307 3.16 -13.28 17.82
CA PRO A 307 2.06 -13.48 18.76
C PRO A 307 1.17 -12.24 18.90
N GLU A 308 1.77 -11.06 19.00
CA GLU A 308 1.09 -9.76 19.10
C GLU A 308 0.28 -9.47 17.84
N PHE A 309 0.83 -9.70 16.64
CA PHE A 309 0.09 -9.56 15.39
C PHE A 309 -1.12 -10.50 15.33
N MET A 310 -0.89 -11.80 15.54
CA MET A 310 -1.92 -12.83 15.38
C MET A 310 -3.05 -12.66 16.39
N MET A 311 -2.73 -12.38 17.66
CA MET A 311 -3.75 -12.17 18.67
C MET A 311 -4.38 -10.78 18.55
N GLY A 312 -3.62 -9.73 18.24
CA GLY A 312 -4.15 -8.39 17.99
C GLY A 312 -5.21 -8.40 16.88
N ARG A 313 -4.95 -9.12 15.79
CA ARG A 313 -5.96 -9.35 14.73
C ARG A 313 -7.25 -9.98 15.27
N LYS A 314 -7.16 -10.99 16.14
CA LYS A 314 -8.33 -11.63 16.76
C LYS A 314 -9.07 -10.71 17.72
N LEU A 315 -8.36 -9.88 18.48
CA LEU A 315 -8.95 -8.89 19.38
C LEU A 315 -9.77 -7.86 18.59
N ILE A 316 -9.25 -7.41 17.44
CA ILE A 316 -9.95 -6.51 16.51
C ILE A 316 -11.19 -7.19 15.94
N GLU A 317 -11.05 -8.42 15.42
CA GLU A 317 -12.12 -9.21 14.82
C GLU A 317 -13.30 -9.41 15.78
N ASN A 318 -13.01 -9.75 17.03
CA ASN A 318 -14.03 -10.03 18.05
C ASN A 318 -14.47 -8.77 18.83
N ARG A 319 -13.88 -7.60 18.55
CA ARG A 319 -14.07 -6.37 19.35
C ARG A 319 -13.88 -6.61 20.85
N THR A 320 -12.89 -7.44 21.20
CA THR A 320 -12.61 -7.84 22.58
C THR A 320 -12.18 -6.62 23.39
N ARG A 321 -12.84 -6.41 24.54
CA ARG A 321 -12.39 -5.44 25.54
C ARG A 321 -11.18 -6.01 26.28
N VAL A 322 -10.10 -5.26 26.34
CA VAL A 322 -8.83 -5.70 26.95
C VAL A 322 -8.55 -4.97 28.25
N ASN A 323 -7.90 -5.65 29.18
CA ASN A 323 -7.24 -4.99 30.30
C ASN A 323 -5.96 -4.31 29.77
N ILE A 324 -5.88 -3.00 29.93
CA ILE A 324 -4.81 -2.15 29.39
C ILE A 324 -3.46 -2.49 30.01
N ASP A 325 -3.41 -2.71 31.32
CA ASP A 325 -2.17 -3.00 32.04
C ASP A 325 -1.62 -4.36 31.59
N LYS A 326 -2.50 -5.35 31.43
CA LYS A 326 -2.11 -6.66 30.87
C LYS A 326 -1.59 -6.57 29.44
N LEU A 327 -2.25 -5.76 28.60
CA LEU A 327 -1.84 -5.59 27.21
C LEU A 327 -0.45 -4.93 27.10
N ALA A 328 -0.17 -3.95 27.96
CA ALA A 328 1.13 -3.27 28.00
C ALA A 328 2.27 -4.15 28.54
N ASP A 329 1.97 -5.06 29.47
CA ASP A 329 2.97 -5.91 30.12
C ASP A 329 3.45 -7.06 29.21
N ALA A 330 4.63 -6.91 28.62
CA ALA A 330 5.25 -7.89 27.73
C ALA A 330 5.51 -9.26 28.37
N THR A 331 5.47 -9.40 29.70
CA THR A 331 5.64 -10.67 30.41
C THR A 331 4.37 -11.52 30.42
N ILE A 332 3.20 -10.92 30.25
CA ILE A 332 1.90 -11.61 30.18
C ILE A 332 1.68 -12.10 28.76
N SER A 333 1.29 -13.36 28.58
CA SER A 333 1.09 -13.90 27.22
C SER A 333 -0.10 -13.26 26.51
N MET A 334 -0.04 -13.08 25.17
CA MET A 334 -1.18 -12.55 24.42
C MET A 334 -2.44 -13.42 24.55
N LYS A 335 -2.31 -14.72 24.87
CA LYS A 335 -3.45 -15.58 25.18
C LYS A 335 -4.14 -15.17 26.48
N GLU A 336 -3.38 -14.81 27.51
CA GLU A 336 -3.90 -14.31 28.78
C GLU A 336 -4.46 -12.88 28.66
N VAL A 337 -3.95 -12.07 27.74
CA VAL A 337 -4.52 -10.76 27.41
C VAL A 337 -5.91 -10.90 26.78
N ALA A 338 -6.12 -11.93 25.98
CA ALA A 338 -7.38 -12.20 25.29
C ALA A 338 -8.40 -12.98 26.12
N ALA A 339 -8.01 -13.45 27.32
CA ALA A 339 -8.84 -14.21 28.24
C ALA A 339 -9.56 -13.29 29.25
#